data_AF-A0A679HQI1-F1
#
_entry.id   AF-A0A679HQI1-F1
#
_cell.length_a   1.000
_cell.length_b   1.000
_cell.length_c   1.000
_cell.angle_alpha   90.00
_cell.angle_beta   90.00
_cell.angle_gamma   90.00
#
_symmetry.space_group_name_H-M   'P 1'
#
loop_
_entity.id
_entity.type
_entity.pdbx_description
1 polymer ?
#
loop_
_entity_poly.entity_id
_entity_poly.type
_entity_poly.pdbx_seq_one_letter_code
_entity_poly.pdbx_strand_id
1 'polypeptide(L)'
;MTSTYLNAGVNVDTANSVKAGFAELLEKKGVTLSRKNAFAAIIDPGFSRFKDPLLVLKSEEPGSKQLLAFENDRIESVCFDMINYLVMTASVVAQNQWRFKM
;
A
#
# COMPACT_ATOMS: atom_id res chain seq x y z
N MET A 1 -33.07 3.22 -13.79
CA MET A 1 -31.71 3.32 -14.37
C MET A 1 -30.80 2.37 -13.63
N THR A 2 -30.30 1.34 -14.30
CA THR A 2 -29.30 0.42 -13.74
C THR A 2 -27.98 1.17 -13.65
N SER A 3 -27.57 1.55 -12.44
CA SER A 3 -26.26 2.18 -12.21
C SER A 3 -25.18 1.14 -12.45
N THR A 4 -24.28 1.39 -13.40
CA THR A 4 -23.09 0.57 -13.65
C THR A 4 -21.84 1.37 -13.27
N TYR A 5 -20.75 0.68 -12.92
CA TYR A 5 -19.45 1.33 -12.69
C TYR A 5 -18.98 2.16 -13.89
N LEU A 6 -19.35 1.76 -15.11
CA LEU A 6 -19.03 2.49 -16.34
C LEU A 6 -19.66 3.88 -16.36
N ASN A 7 -20.88 4.03 -15.83
CA ASN A 7 -21.55 5.33 -15.75
C ASN A 7 -20.82 6.30 -14.79
N ALA A 8 -20.00 5.78 -13.87
CA ALA A 8 -19.13 6.56 -13.00
C ALA A 8 -17.71 6.75 -13.57
N GLY A 9 -17.47 6.35 -14.82
CA GLY A 9 -16.15 6.40 -15.46
C GLY A 9 -15.19 5.28 -15.03
N VAL A 10 -15.69 4.25 -14.32
CA VAL A 10 -14.87 3.13 -13.82
C VAL A 10 -15.08 1.90 -14.69
N ASN A 11 -14.02 1.46 -15.37
CA ASN A 11 -14.02 0.20 -16.11
C ASN A 11 -13.38 -0.93 -15.28
N VAL A 12 -14.20 -1.88 -14.85
CA VAL A 12 -13.77 -3.04 -14.06
C VAL A 12 -12.84 -3.97 -14.85
N ASP A 13 -13.05 -4.10 -16.15
CA ASP A 13 -12.22 -4.95 -17.02
C ASP A 13 -10.81 -4.37 -17.16
N THR A 14 -10.69 -3.04 -17.25
CA THR A 14 -9.40 -2.34 -17.22
C THR A 14 -8.68 -2.58 -15.89
N ALA A 15 -9.39 -2.50 -14.76
CA ALA A 15 -8.77 -2.80 -13.46
C ALA A 15 -8.31 -4.26 -13.36
N ASN A 16 -9.08 -5.20 -13.92
CA ASN A 16 -8.74 -6.62 -13.91
C ASN A 16 -7.54 -6.94 -14.82
N SER A 17 -7.46 -6.34 -16.00
CA SER A 17 -6.32 -6.55 -16.91
C SER A 17 -5.01 -6.03 -16.33
N VAL A 18 -5.03 -4.87 -15.65
CA VAL A 18 -3.87 -4.32 -14.95
C VAL A 18 -3.45 -5.24 -13.78
N LYS A 19 -4.40 -5.70 -12.96
CA LYS A 19 -4.11 -6.58 -11.82
C LYS A 19 -3.50 -7.92 -12.24
N ALA A 20 -3.81 -8.44 -13.43
CA ALA A 20 -3.25 -9.69 -13.92
C ALA A 20 -1.71 -9.65 -13.99
N GLY A 21 -1.13 -8.49 -14.36
CA GLY A 21 0.32 -8.29 -14.40
C GLY A 21 0.99 -8.17 -13.02
N PHE A 22 0.22 -7.91 -11.94
CA PHE A 22 0.79 -7.77 -10.60
C PHE A 22 1.18 -9.10 -9.97
N ALA A 23 0.62 -10.22 -10.44
CA ALA A 23 0.93 -11.53 -9.89
C ALA A 23 2.44 -11.85 -9.98
N GLU A 24 3.09 -11.45 -11.08
CA GLU A 24 4.54 -11.63 -11.29
C GLU A 24 5.39 -10.73 -10.38
N LEU A 25 4.88 -9.55 -10.03
CA LEU A 25 5.56 -8.60 -9.14
C LEU A 25 5.45 -9.00 -7.66
N LEU A 26 4.36 -9.67 -7.28
CA LEU A 26 4.04 -10.02 -5.89
C LEU A 26 4.65 -11.35 -5.42
N GLU A 27 5.03 -12.25 -6.32
CA GLU A 27 5.55 -13.59 -5.97
C GLU A 27 6.87 -13.56 -5.18
N LYS A 28 7.55 -12.41 -5.09
CA LYS A 28 8.89 -12.31 -4.49
C LYS A 28 8.96 -12.14 -2.97
N LYS A 29 7.87 -12.08 -2.20
CA LYS A 29 7.95 -11.80 -0.75
C LYS A 29 6.96 -12.60 0.11
N GLY A 30 7.49 -13.61 0.82
CA GLY A 30 6.75 -14.63 1.59
C GLY A 30 6.14 -14.19 2.92
N VAL A 31 5.46 -13.03 2.99
CA VAL A 31 4.79 -12.55 4.21
C VAL A 31 3.25 -12.59 4.11
N THR A 32 2.69 -12.90 2.95
CA THR A 32 1.23 -12.97 2.74
C THR A 32 0.75 -14.41 2.69
N LEU A 33 -0.34 -14.69 3.41
CA LEU A 33 -1.09 -15.95 3.39
C LEU A 33 -2.26 -15.91 2.40
N SER A 34 -2.52 -14.76 1.76
CA SER A 34 -3.62 -14.61 0.82
C SER A 34 -3.35 -15.29 -0.53
N ARG A 35 -4.42 -15.83 -1.12
CA ARG A 35 -4.42 -16.29 -2.52
C ARG A 35 -4.26 -15.10 -3.48
N LYS A 36 -3.74 -15.37 -4.69
CA LYS A 36 -3.77 -14.42 -5.80
C LYS A 36 -5.21 -13.91 -6.02
N ASN A 37 -5.36 -12.61 -6.29
CA ASN A 37 -6.65 -11.93 -6.47
C ASN A 37 -7.58 -11.87 -5.24
N ALA A 38 -7.08 -12.12 -4.03
CA ALA A 38 -7.85 -11.86 -2.82
C ALA A 38 -8.18 -10.36 -2.67
N PHE A 39 -9.36 -10.05 -2.14
CA PHE A 39 -9.80 -8.67 -1.85
C PHE A 39 -8.96 -8.00 -0.74
N ALA A 40 -8.27 -8.78 0.08
CA ALA A 40 -7.39 -8.30 1.14
C ALA A 40 -6.20 -9.24 1.33
N ALA A 41 -5.09 -8.70 1.83
CA ALA A 41 -3.94 -9.47 2.27
C ALA A 41 -4.18 -9.99 3.69
N ILE A 42 -3.90 -11.28 3.92
CA ILE A 42 -3.78 -11.90 5.24
C ILE A 42 -2.29 -12.02 5.50
N ILE A 43 -1.83 -11.50 6.62
CA ILE A 43 -0.42 -11.50 7.01
C ILE A 43 -0.32 -12.20 8.35
N ASP A 44 0.61 -13.15 8.48
CA ASP A 44 1.08 -13.61 9.77
C ASP A 44 2.37 -12.85 10.11
N PRO A 45 2.31 -11.86 11.02
CA PRO A 45 3.46 -11.04 11.37
C PRO A 45 4.42 -11.74 12.34
N GLY A 46 4.10 -12.94 12.85
CA GLY A 46 4.94 -13.70 13.77
C GLY A 46 5.15 -12.99 15.11
N PHE A 47 4.08 -12.48 15.72
CA PHE A 47 4.17 -11.67 16.96
C PHE A 47 4.68 -12.43 18.18
N SER A 48 4.66 -13.77 18.16
CA SER A 48 5.08 -14.63 19.28
C SER A 48 6.52 -14.40 19.76
N ARG A 49 7.39 -13.79 18.94
CA ARG A 49 8.76 -13.43 19.31
C ARG A 49 8.88 -12.16 20.15
N PHE A 50 7.81 -11.39 20.32
CA PHE A 50 7.81 -10.13 21.06
C PHE A 50 7.02 -10.26 22.36
N LYS A 51 7.50 -9.63 23.43
CA LYS A 51 6.86 -9.67 24.75
C LYS A 51 5.53 -8.91 24.79
N ASP A 52 5.52 -7.68 24.26
CA ASP A 52 4.36 -6.77 24.25
C ASP A 52 4.26 -6.11 22.86
N PRO A 53 3.85 -6.85 21.81
CA PRO A 53 3.86 -6.34 20.44
C PRO A 53 2.85 -5.20 20.25
N LEU A 54 3.27 -4.14 19.57
CA LEU A 54 2.41 -3.05 19.10
C LEU A 54 2.47 -2.99 17.58
N LEU A 55 1.30 -2.82 16.96
CA LEU A 55 1.18 -2.62 15.51
C LEU A 55 1.00 -1.13 15.21
N VAL A 56 1.90 -0.59 14.39
CA VAL A 56 1.81 0.78 13.89
C VAL A 56 1.30 0.75 12.46
N LEU A 57 0.14 1.35 12.23
CA LEU A 57 -0.46 1.51 10.90
C LEU A 57 -0.48 2.99 10.53
N LYS A 58 -0.21 3.28 9.27
CA LYS A 58 -0.23 4.63 8.72
C LYS A 58 -0.68 4.55 7.27
N SER A 59 -1.48 5.51 6.86
CA SER A 59 -1.86 5.73 5.46
C SER A 59 -1.14 6.97 4.93
N GLU A 60 -0.90 6.99 3.62
CA GLU A 60 -0.35 8.16 2.93
C GLU A 60 -0.97 8.39 1.58
N GLU A 61 -0.87 9.63 1.13
CA GLU A 61 -1.26 10.08 -0.19
C GLU A 61 -0.07 10.74 -0.89
N PRO A 62 0.02 10.68 -2.22
CA PRO A 62 1.16 11.22 -2.97
C PRO A 62 1.30 12.74 -2.91
N GLY A 63 0.29 13.45 -2.40
CA GLY A 63 0.28 14.90 -2.23
C GLY A 63 0.44 15.68 -3.54
N SER A 64 0.78 16.97 -3.44
CA SER A 64 0.93 17.86 -4.60
C SER A 64 2.07 17.49 -5.55
N LYS A 65 3.05 16.70 -5.07
CA LYS A 65 4.20 16.23 -5.88
C LYS A 65 3.75 15.43 -7.11
N GLN A 66 2.59 14.78 -7.06
CA GLN A 66 2.05 14.06 -8.21
C GLN A 66 1.91 14.96 -9.44
N LEU A 67 1.51 16.23 -9.29
CA LEU A 67 1.33 17.17 -10.42
C LEU A 67 2.64 17.33 -11.20
N LEU A 68 3.75 17.58 -10.48
CA LEU A 68 5.07 17.71 -11.08
C LEU A 68 5.54 16.41 -11.74
N ALA A 69 5.22 15.25 -11.14
CA ALA A 69 5.57 13.96 -11.72
C ALA A 69 4.83 13.72 -13.05
N PHE A 70 3.57 14.12 -13.16
CA PHE A 70 2.82 14.06 -14.43
C PHE A 70 3.37 15.03 -15.47
N GLU A 71 3.67 16.28 -15.09
CA GLU A 71 4.21 17.30 -15.99
C GLU A 71 5.57 16.92 -16.61
N ASN A 72 6.34 16.07 -15.92
CA ASN A 72 7.70 15.69 -16.33
C ASN A 72 7.81 14.23 -16.81
N ASP A 73 6.70 13.51 -17.00
CA ASP A 73 6.67 12.10 -17.39
C ASP A 73 7.49 11.19 -16.44
N ARG A 74 7.26 11.35 -15.13
CA ARG A 74 7.92 10.62 -14.04
C ARG A 74 6.91 9.97 -13.10
N ILE A 75 5.80 9.45 -13.63
CA ILE A 75 4.65 9.00 -12.85
C ILE A 75 5.02 7.87 -11.87
N GLU A 76 5.92 6.97 -12.28
CA GLU A 76 6.38 5.84 -11.45
C GLU A 76 7.10 6.30 -10.18
N SER A 77 7.73 7.48 -10.21
CA SER A 77 8.46 8.03 -9.05
C SER A 77 7.54 8.30 -7.86
N VAL A 78 6.26 8.59 -8.12
CA VAL A 78 5.24 8.83 -7.10
C VAL A 78 5.06 7.60 -6.20
N CYS A 79 5.05 6.39 -6.78
CA CYS A 79 4.91 5.16 -6.01
C CYS A 79 6.11 4.92 -5.09
N PHE A 80 7.33 5.18 -5.58
CA PHE A 80 8.54 5.05 -4.77
C PHE A 80 8.56 6.06 -3.63
N ASP A 81 8.22 7.32 -3.91
CA ASP A 81 8.15 8.37 -2.89
C ASP A 81 7.16 8.03 -1.79
N MET A 82 5.96 7.57 -2.16
CA MET A 82 4.92 7.21 -1.22
C MET A 82 5.35 6.06 -0.29
N ILE A 83 5.93 4.98 -0.85
CA ILE A 83 6.42 3.85 -0.04
C ILE A 83 7.54 4.29 0.89
N ASN A 84 8.51 5.04 0.39
CA ASN A 84 9.66 5.51 1.17
C ASN A 84 9.21 6.41 2.32
N TYR A 85 8.32 7.37 2.04
CA TYR A 85 7.79 8.26 3.05
C TYR A 85 6.97 7.50 4.10
N LEU A 86 6.12 6.54 3.67
CA LEU A 86 5.33 5.71 4.56
C LEU A 86 6.20 4.94 5.57
N VAL A 87 7.23 4.24 5.07
CA VAL A 87 8.14 3.43 5.89
C VAL A 87 8.94 4.30 6.87
N MET A 88 9.47 5.43 6.39
CA MET A 88 10.22 6.37 7.22
C MET A 88 9.35 6.92 8.35
N THR A 89 8.15 7.41 8.05
CA THR A 89 7.25 7.97 9.07
C THR A 89 6.83 6.92 10.08
N ALA A 90 6.44 5.72 9.66
CA ALA A 90 6.03 4.66 10.58
C ALA A 90 7.15 4.30 11.57
N SER A 91 8.39 4.28 11.10
CA SER A 91 9.57 4.04 11.93
C SER A 91 9.79 5.16 12.96
N VAL A 92 9.64 6.41 12.54
CA VAL A 92 9.78 7.58 13.44
C VAL A 92 8.66 7.63 14.47
N VAL A 93 7.41 7.35 14.08
CA VAL A 93 6.27 7.29 15.01
C VAL A 93 6.50 6.21 16.07
N ALA A 94 6.94 5.02 15.65
CA ALA A 94 7.25 3.93 16.56
C ALA A 94 8.34 4.31 17.58
N GLN A 95 9.39 5.02 17.14
CA GLN A 95 10.50 5.44 18.01
C GLN A 95 10.10 6.57 18.98
N ASN A 96 9.37 7.57 18.50
CA ASN A 96 9.14 8.80 19.26
C ASN A 96 7.90 8.74 20.13
N GLN A 97 6.80 8.13 19.69
CA GLN A 97 5.55 8.13 20.46
C GLN A 97 5.54 7.06 21.56
N TRP A 98 6.32 5.99 21.41
CA TRP A 98 6.37 4.92 22.42
C TRP A 98 7.27 5.27 23.61
N ARG A 99 8.28 6.12 23.40
CA ARG A 99 9.18 6.61 24.46
C ARG A 99 8.49 7.44 25.55
N PHE A 100 7.28 7.93 25.33
CA PHE A 100 6.53 8.71 26.32
C PHE A 100 5.64 7.89 27.26
N LYS A 101 5.64 6.55 27.13
CA LYS A 101 4.82 5.63 27.96
C LYS A 101 5.63 4.68 28.85
N MET A 102 6.96 4.84 28.95
CA MET A 102 7.83 4.12 29.90
C MET A 102 8.45 5.07 30.91
#